data_AF-A0A2K9AW40-F1
#
_entry.id   AF-A0A2K9AW40-F1
#
_cell.length_a   1.000
_cell.length_b   1.000
_cell.length_c   1.000
_cell.angle_alpha   90.00
_cell.angle_beta   90.00
_cell.angle_gamma   90.00
#
_symmetry.space_group_name_H-M   'P 1'
#
loop_
_entity.id
_entity.type
_entity.pdbx_description
1 polymer ?
#
loop_
_entity_poly.entity_id
_entity_poly.type
_entity_poly.pdbx_seq_one_letter_code
_entity_poly.pdbx_strand_id
1 'polypeptide(L)'
;MTYTLSKGTYFIGDPAYIIRKTEKGDQFIKKLWHIFYEDMNEFHKIELDDVLLYLMRTEGGDGIFDGVGTDTGVFMIIEMSQLNDEDIFKQSIEPRGCKIITLDEEKTVEVINFNLEIKGVLSIETH
;
A
#
# COMPACT_ATOMS: atom_id res chain seq x y z
N MET A 1 5.10 -2.17 14.85
CA MET A 1 3.91 -3.04 14.72
C MET A 1 4.22 -4.08 13.65
N THR A 2 3.72 -5.31 13.79
CA THR A 2 3.86 -6.34 12.75
C THR A 2 2.49 -6.86 12.35
N TYR A 3 2.34 -7.19 11.07
CA TYR A 3 1.15 -7.85 10.54
C TYR A 3 1.54 -9.08 9.73
N THR A 4 0.53 -9.77 9.27
CA THR A 4 0.64 -11.00 8.52
C THR A 4 -0.08 -10.85 7.19
N LEU A 5 0.63 -11.09 6.09
CA LEU A 5 0.07 -11.19 4.76
C LEU A 5 -0.16 -12.67 4.44
N SER A 6 -1.38 -13.02 4.05
CA SER A 6 -1.70 -14.36 3.57
C SER A 6 -1.02 -14.64 2.22
N LYS A 7 -1.11 -15.88 1.75
CA LYS A 7 -0.78 -16.18 0.34
C LYS A 7 -1.65 -15.32 -0.59
N GLY A 8 -1.08 -14.86 -1.69
CA GLY A 8 -1.77 -13.98 -2.63
C GLY A 8 -0.81 -13.11 -3.43
N THR A 9 -1.35 -12.29 -4.33
CA THR A 9 -0.57 -11.33 -5.10
C THR A 9 -0.85 -9.93 -4.56
N TYR A 10 0.20 -9.18 -4.24
CA TYR A 10 0.10 -7.90 -3.57
C TYR A 10 0.69 -6.79 -4.43
N PHE A 11 -0.04 -5.68 -4.52
CA PHE A 11 0.48 -4.40 -4.97
C PHE A 11 1.16 -3.69 -3.80
N ILE A 12 2.30 -3.05 -4.07
CA ILE A 12 3.03 -2.20 -3.12
C ILE A 12 3.37 -0.90 -3.84
N GLY A 13 2.81 0.22 -3.39
CA GLY A 13 3.10 1.54 -3.94
C GLY A 13 2.17 2.63 -3.44
N ASP A 14 2.25 3.79 -4.08
CA ASP A 14 1.41 4.94 -3.73
C ASP A 14 -0.09 4.64 -3.95
N PRO A 15 -0.98 4.94 -2.99
CA PRO A 15 -2.43 4.81 -3.17
C PRO A 15 -2.98 5.46 -4.43
N ALA A 16 -2.47 6.64 -4.80
CA ALA A 16 -2.92 7.39 -5.99
C ALA A 16 -2.60 6.64 -7.30
N TYR A 17 -1.66 5.68 -7.27
CA TYR A 17 -1.31 4.89 -8.44
C TYR A 17 -2.39 3.88 -8.81
N ILE A 18 -3.11 3.33 -7.83
CA ILE A 18 -4.09 2.26 -8.04
C ILE A 18 -5.54 2.74 -7.96
N ILE A 19 -5.81 3.80 -7.19
CA ILE A 19 -7.14 4.38 -7.07
C ILE A 19 -7.44 5.25 -8.31
N ARG A 20 -8.64 5.12 -8.86
CA ARG A 20 -9.10 5.88 -10.02
C ARG A 20 -9.64 7.24 -9.59
N LYS A 21 -9.47 8.23 -10.47
CA LYS A 21 -10.08 9.57 -10.33
C LYS A 21 -11.53 9.55 -10.81
N THR A 22 -12.38 8.84 -10.08
CA THR A 22 -13.84 8.82 -10.24
C THR A 22 -14.48 9.37 -8.96
N GLU A 23 -15.79 9.63 -8.97
CA GLU A 23 -16.47 10.07 -7.75
C GLU A 23 -16.31 9.08 -6.58
N LYS A 24 -16.46 7.77 -6.84
CA LYS A 24 -16.26 6.73 -5.81
C LYS A 24 -14.80 6.61 -5.40
N GLY A 25 -13.86 6.65 -6.34
CA GLY A 25 -12.43 6.60 -6.03
C GLY A 25 -11.97 7.81 -5.21
N ASP A 26 -12.48 9.00 -5.52
CA ASP A 26 -12.23 10.23 -4.75
C ASP A 26 -12.84 10.15 -3.34
N GLN A 27 -14.02 9.55 -3.19
CA GLN A 27 -14.61 9.30 -1.87
C GLN A 27 -13.78 8.28 -1.07
N PHE A 28 -13.37 7.18 -1.70
CA PHE A 28 -12.56 6.14 -1.09
C PHE A 28 -11.23 6.71 -0.57
N ILE A 29 -10.49 7.44 -1.42
CA ILE A 29 -9.19 8.00 -1.03
C ILE A 29 -9.32 9.08 0.07
N LYS A 30 -10.41 9.85 0.09
CA LYS A 30 -10.67 10.82 1.17
C LYS A 30 -10.91 10.12 2.50
N LYS A 31 -11.70 9.03 2.52
CA LYS A 31 -11.90 8.23 3.74
C LYS A 31 -10.58 7.62 4.21
N LEU A 32 -9.80 7.07 3.29
CA LEU A 32 -8.46 6.53 3.56
C LEU A 32 -7.57 7.55 4.25
N TRP A 33 -7.47 8.76 3.68
CA TRP A 33 -6.67 9.84 4.26
C TRP A 33 -7.20 10.33 5.60
N HIS A 34 -8.51 10.42 5.76
CA HIS A 34 -9.11 10.79 7.04
C HIS A 34 -8.65 9.85 8.16
N ILE A 35 -8.62 8.53 7.92
CA ILE A 35 -8.19 7.54 8.91
C ILE A 35 -6.66 7.56 9.07
N PHE A 36 -5.90 7.51 7.96
CA PHE A 36 -4.44 7.39 8.03
C PHE A 36 -3.77 8.60 8.70
N TYR A 37 -4.26 9.82 8.45
CA TYR A 37 -3.68 11.02 9.03
C TYR A 37 -4.07 11.29 10.49
N GLU A 38 -4.96 10.48 11.10
CA GLU A 38 -5.17 10.53 12.55
C GLU A 38 -3.90 10.11 13.31
N ASP A 39 -3.13 9.16 12.77
CA ASP A 39 -1.83 8.75 13.32
C ASP A 39 -0.84 8.27 12.25
N MET A 40 -0.41 9.17 11.37
CA MET A 40 0.41 8.81 10.19
C MET A 40 1.81 8.22 10.48
N ASN A 41 2.25 8.18 11.74
CA ASN A 41 3.58 7.66 12.10
C ASN A 41 3.55 6.16 12.47
N GLU A 42 2.36 5.57 12.60
CA GLU A 42 2.21 4.13 12.82
C GLU A 42 2.09 3.35 11.51
N PHE A 43 2.41 2.05 11.59
CA PHE A 43 2.11 1.11 10.52
C PHE A 43 0.67 0.61 10.67
N HIS A 44 -0.18 1.00 9.73
CA HIS A 44 -1.62 0.80 9.81
C HIS A 44 -2.09 -0.46 9.09
N LYS A 45 -3.10 -1.10 9.66
CA LYS A 45 -3.97 -2.07 9.00
C LYS A 45 -5.39 -1.50 9.01
N ILE A 46 -5.87 -1.04 7.86
CA ILE A 46 -7.17 -0.37 7.72
C ILE A 46 -8.10 -1.26 6.89
N GLU A 47 -9.30 -1.51 7.39
CA GLU A 47 -10.39 -2.11 6.63
C GLU A 47 -11.34 -0.99 6.19
N LEU A 48 -11.46 -0.79 4.88
CA LEU A 48 -12.23 0.31 4.29
C LEU A 48 -13.08 -0.22 3.15
N ASP A 49 -14.41 -0.08 3.27
CA ASP A 49 -15.39 -0.54 2.26
C ASP A 49 -15.10 -2.00 1.82
N ASP A 50 -14.93 -2.91 2.80
CA ASP A 50 -14.57 -4.34 2.63
C ASP A 50 -13.19 -4.62 1.99
N VAL A 51 -12.33 -3.61 1.89
CA VAL A 51 -10.96 -3.74 1.39
C VAL A 51 -9.96 -3.60 2.52
N LEU A 52 -9.07 -4.58 2.66
CA LEU A 52 -7.99 -4.55 3.63
C LEU A 52 -6.73 -3.93 3.06
N LEU A 53 -6.27 -2.86 3.72
CA LEU A 53 -5.12 -2.04 3.33
C LEU A 53 -4.07 -2.05 4.45
N TYR A 54 -2.80 -2.11 4.07
CA TYR A 54 -1.71 -1.82 4.99
C TYR A 54 -0.98 -0.56 4.54
N LEU A 55 -0.85 0.43 5.41
CA LEU A 55 -0.30 1.73 5.05
C LEU A 55 0.82 2.16 5.98
N MET A 56 1.82 2.79 5.39
CA MET A 56 2.91 3.39 6.12
C MET A 56 3.37 4.67 5.45
N ARG A 57 3.98 5.55 6.23
CA ARG A 57 4.68 6.71 5.74
C ARG A 57 6.14 6.37 5.43
N THR A 58 6.73 6.99 4.42
CA THR A 58 8.17 6.99 4.16
C THR A 58 8.90 7.99 5.07
N GLU A 59 10.17 7.74 5.37
CA GLU A 59 11.00 8.69 6.14
C GLU A 59 11.27 9.96 5.33
N GLY A 60 11.71 9.80 4.09
CA GLY A 60 12.07 10.89 3.16
C GLY A 60 10.87 11.65 2.58
N GLY A 61 9.64 11.21 2.82
CA GLY A 61 8.45 11.75 2.18
C GLY A 61 8.37 11.34 0.71
N ASP A 62 8.14 12.31 -0.17
CA ASP A 62 7.99 12.06 -1.61
C ASP A 62 9.32 11.62 -2.24
N GLY A 63 9.27 10.64 -3.14
CA GLY A 63 10.49 10.11 -3.74
C GLY A 63 10.30 8.78 -4.47
N ILE A 64 11.44 8.15 -4.78
CA ILE A 64 11.50 6.80 -5.35
C ILE A 64 12.42 5.96 -4.46
N PHE A 65 11.87 4.89 -3.90
CA PHE A 65 12.55 4.00 -2.95
C PHE A 65 12.48 2.57 -3.48
N ASP A 66 13.63 1.98 -3.79
CA ASP A 66 13.75 0.64 -4.41
C ASP A 66 12.84 0.43 -5.64
N GLY A 67 12.59 1.49 -6.41
CA GLY A 67 11.74 1.47 -7.60
C GLY A 67 10.24 1.68 -7.32
N VAL A 68 9.85 1.90 -6.08
CA VAL A 68 8.49 2.34 -5.69
C VAL A 68 8.48 3.85 -5.58
N GLY A 69 7.67 4.52 -6.41
CA GLY A 69 7.49 5.96 -6.38
C GLY A 69 6.30 6.35 -5.49
N THR A 70 6.42 7.47 -4.79
CA THR A 70 5.32 8.10 -4.05
C THR A 70 5.39 9.61 -4.16
N ASP A 71 4.24 10.24 -4.36
CA ASP A 71 4.03 11.70 -4.34
C ASP A 71 3.20 12.16 -3.12
N THR A 72 2.95 11.23 -2.20
CA THR A 72 2.26 11.46 -0.93
C THR A 72 3.11 11.13 0.29
N GLY A 73 4.30 10.58 0.08
CA GLY A 73 5.14 9.99 1.11
C GLY A 73 4.50 8.79 1.80
N VAL A 74 3.61 8.07 1.11
CA VAL A 74 2.86 6.93 1.65
C VAL A 74 2.97 5.73 0.74
N PHE A 75 3.26 4.58 1.35
CA PHE A 75 3.13 3.28 0.72
C PHE A 75 1.90 2.55 1.21
N MET A 76 1.25 1.87 0.29
CA MET A 76 0.13 1.00 0.53
C MET A 76 0.40 -0.39 -0.02
N ILE A 77 0.05 -1.39 0.79
CA ILE A 77 0.04 -2.79 0.43
C ILE A 77 -1.42 -3.25 0.37
N ILE A 78 -1.82 -3.84 -0.75
CA ILE A 78 -3.16 -4.35 -0.97
C ILE A 78 -3.08 -5.67 -1.75
N GLU A 79 -3.85 -6.66 -1.31
CA GLU A 79 -4.01 -7.92 -2.05
C GLU A 79 -4.86 -7.67 -3.29
N MET A 80 -4.35 -8.04 -4.46
CA MET A 80 -4.89 -7.64 -5.75
C MET A 80 -6.25 -8.25 -6.06
N SER A 81 -6.60 -9.41 -5.48
CA SER A 81 -7.93 -9.99 -5.68
C SER A 81 -9.06 -9.20 -5.01
N GLN A 82 -8.74 -8.24 -4.12
CA GLN A 82 -9.71 -7.32 -3.53
C GLN A 82 -10.12 -6.18 -4.48
N LEU A 83 -9.39 -5.96 -5.58
CA LEU A 83 -9.56 -4.80 -6.48
C LEU A 83 -10.73 -4.95 -7.47
N ASN A 84 -11.85 -5.51 -7.04
CA ASN A 84 -12.96 -5.87 -7.94
C ASN A 84 -13.85 -4.70 -8.35
N ASP A 85 -13.87 -3.60 -7.57
CA ASP A 85 -14.64 -2.41 -7.91
C ASP A 85 -13.89 -1.56 -8.95
N GLU A 86 -14.31 -1.65 -10.21
CA GLU A 86 -13.71 -0.92 -11.32
C GLU A 86 -13.93 0.59 -11.26
N ASP A 87 -14.88 1.09 -10.48
CA ASP A 87 -15.06 2.52 -10.27
C ASP A 87 -13.98 3.05 -9.31
N ILE A 88 -13.56 2.26 -8.33
CA ILE A 88 -12.55 2.66 -7.34
C ILE A 88 -11.14 2.33 -7.80
N PHE A 89 -10.90 1.12 -8.33
CA PHE A 89 -9.56 0.61 -8.58
C PHE A 89 -9.27 0.39 -10.06
N LYS A 90 -8.01 0.66 -10.45
CA LYS A 90 -7.50 0.30 -11.78
C LYS A 90 -7.36 -1.22 -11.87
N GLN A 91 -7.89 -1.79 -12.96
CA GLN A 91 -7.86 -3.23 -13.21
C GLN A 91 -6.57 -3.72 -13.88
N SER A 92 -5.82 -2.80 -14.49
CA SER A 92 -4.53 -3.10 -15.13
C SER A 92 -3.47 -2.18 -14.54
N ILE A 93 -2.48 -2.80 -13.88
CA ILE A 93 -1.39 -2.10 -13.20
C ILE A 93 -0.09 -2.54 -13.86
N GLU A 94 0.61 -1.59 -14.48
CA GLU A 94 1.99 -1.83 -14.91
C GLU A 94 2.92 -1.64 -13.69
N PRO A 95 3.91 -2.52 -13.48
CA PRO A 95 4.86 -2.43 -12.36
C PRO A 95 5.92 -1.34 -12.62
N ARG A 96 5.48 -0.11 -12.88
CA ARG A 96 6.34 1.06 -13.11
C ARG A 96 6.11 2.09 -12.00
N GLY A 97 7.06 2.17 -11.07
CA GLY A 97 6.90 2.99 -9.87
C GLY A 97 6.11 2.29 -8.75
N CYS A 98 5.87 0.99 -8.89
CA CYS A 98 5.29 0.13 -7.86
C CYS A 98 5.91 -1.26 -7.96
N LYS A 99 5.71 -2.07 -6.91
CA LYS A 99 6.06 -3.50 -6.92
C LYS A 99 4.80 -4.34 -6.90
N ILE A 100 4.84 -5.45 -7.61
CA ILE A 100 3.85 -6.53 -7.52
C ILE A 100 4.62 -7.78 -7.09
N ILE A 101 4.22 -8.35 -5.96
CA ILE A 101 4.83 -9.58 -5.43
C ILE A 101 3.79 -10.66 -5.30
N THR A 102 4.19 -11.92 -5.44
CA THR A 102 3.33 -13.07 -5.13
C THR A 102 3.91 -13.83 -3.96
N LEU A 103 3.05 -14.13 -3.00
CA LEU A 103 3.37 -14.88 -1.80
C LEU A 103 2.72 -16.26 -1.91
N ASP A 104 3.56 -17.31 -1.95
CA ASP A 104 3.08 -18.70 -1.99
C ASP A 104 2.68 -19.23 -0.60
N GLU A 105 3.09 -18.53 0.44
CA GLU A 105 2.81 -18.81 1.84
C GLU A 105 2.60 -17.51 2.62
N GLU A 106 2.15 -17.64 3.86
CA GLU A 106 2.00 -16.52 4.76
C GLU A 106 3.34 -15.86 5.09
N LYS A 107 3.40 -14.53 5.06
CA LYS A 107 4.60 -13.75 5.40
C LYS A 107 4.30 -12.69 6.45
N THR A 108 5.25 -12.47 7.34
CA THR A 108 5.24 -11.32 8.23
C THR A 108 5.65 -10.07 7.48
N VAL A 109 4.88 -9.01 7.65
CA VAL A 109 5.22 -7.66 7.22
C VAL A 109 5.41 -6.75 8.44
N GLU A 110 6.45 -5.93 8.42
CA GLU A 110 6.73 -4.97 9.47
C GLU A 110 7.33 -3.69 8.92
N VAL A 111 7.21 -2.63 9.72
CA VAL A 111 7.86 -1.35 9.45
C VAL A 111 8.80 -1.03 10.60
N ILE A 112 10.07 -0.82 10.28
CA ILE A 112 11.13 -0.52 11.25
C ILE A 112 11.81 0.76 10.81
N ASN A 113 11.71 1.82 11.62
CA ASN A 113 12.23 3.16 11.28
C ASN A 113 11.80 3.60 9.87
N PHE A 114 10.49 3.51 9.58
CA PHE A 114 9.91 3.82 8.26
C PHE A 114 10.44 2.98 7.09
N ASN A 115 11.16 1.88 7.31
CA ASN A 115 11.54 0.94 6.27
C ASN A 115 10.57 -0.23 6.24
N LEU A 116 10.12 -0.63 5.06
CA LEU A 116 9.19 -1.75 4.87
C LEU A 116 9.96 -3.06 4.75
N GLU A 117 9.59 -4.05 5.54
CA GLU A 117 10.13 -5.41 5.44
C GLU A 117 8.99 -6.43 5.28
N ILE A 118 9.04 -7.23 4.21
CA ILE A 118 8.25 -8.45 4.04
C ILE A 118 9.23 -9.62 4.11
N LYS A 119 9.23 -10.33 5.23
CA LYS A 119 10.34 -11.23 5.62
C LYS A 119 10.71 -12.24 4.54
N GLY A 120 11.95 -12.14 4.07
CA GLY A 120 12.52 -13.05 3.07
C GLY A 120 11.97 -12.86 1.65
N VAL A 121 11.25 -11.76 1.39
CA VAL A 121 10.67 -11.45 0.09
C VAL A 121 11.11 -10.09 -0.41
N LEU A 122 10.97 -9.05 0.42
CA LEU A 122 11.19 -7.67 0.01
C LEU A 122 11.61 -6.83 1.22
N SER A 123 12.57 -5.94 0.99
CA SER A 123 12.93 -4.85 1.88
C SER A 123 12.91 -3.55 1.07
N ILE A 124 12.37 -2.46 1.64
CA ILE A 124 12.39 -1.13 1.04
C ILE A 124 12.87 -0.11 2.06
N GLU A 125 14.00 0.54 1.78
CA GLU A 125 14.56 1.61 2.60
C GLU A 125 14.02 2.97 2.14
N THR A 126 13.57 3.83 3.07
CA THR A 126 12.84 5.06 2.73
C THR A 126 13.51 6.38 3.12
N HIS A 127 14.81 6.34 3.42
CA HIS A 127 15.61 7.50 3.84
C HIS A 127 16.27 8.27 2.68
#